data_AF-A0A945AUK9-F1
#
_entry.id   AF-A0A945AUK9-F1
#
_cell.length_a   1.000
_cell.length_b   1.000
_cell.length_c   1.000
_cell.angle_alpha   90.00
_cell.angle_beta   90.00
_cell.angle_gamma   90.00
#
_symmetry.space_group_name_H-M   'P 1'
#
loop_
_entity.id
_entity.type
_entity.pdbx_description
1 polymer ?
#
loop_
_entity_poly.entity_id
_entity_poly.type
_entity_poly.pdbx_seq_one_letter_code
_entity_poly.pdbx_strand_id
1 'polypeptide(L)'
;YIVCGGLDHNTFSTNEMDLDRYLKKGFDLTYVEYRGRGHEHFSDELLKIFDWISRRTRTKFPKEIDAVSMRPWDRLFWWIEMDSPPQRTMVMPSDWPPTQFGRPFALSAKVTALNRVTARCGAEEVRVWLSPEIVDFQRPLTINIGTRRIHQGEISPDIDTLLEDLRSRCDYQHPFWAVVTNKPSPSQ
;
A
#
# COMPACT_ATOMS: atom_id res chain seq x y z
N TYR A 1 13.76 9.01 -9.69
CA TYR A 1 14.61 9.85 -10.54
C TYR A 1 15.11 11.02 -9.70
N ILE A 2 16.42 11.24 -9.64
CA ILE A 2 17.04 12.34 -8.89
C ILE A 2 18.01 13.05 -9.84
N VAL A 3 17.94 14.37 -9.91
CA VAL A 3 18.81 15.22 -10.73
C VAL A 3 19.56 16.17 -9.82
N CYS A 4 20.88 16.23 -9.97
CA CYS A 4 21.74 17.13 -9.21
C CYS A 4 22.81 17.76 -10.11
N GLY A 5 23.32 18.92 -9.70
CA GLY A 5 24.48 19.56 -10.32
C GLY A 5 25.76 19.12 -9.60
N GLY A 6 26.84 18.86 -10.34
CA GLY A 6 28.12 18.44 -9.75
C GLY A 6 28.84 19.55 -8.96
N LEU A 7 28.38 20.81 -9.07
CA LEU A 7 28.83 21.94 -8.24
C LEU A 7 27.83 22.28 -7.12
N ASP A 8 26.77 21.49 -6.96
CA ASP A 8 25.79 21.65 -5.90
C ASP A 8 26.39 21.15 -4.58
N HIS A 9 26.85 22.09 -3.75
CA HIS A 9 27.85 21.90 -2.69
C HIS A 9 27.56 20.72 -1.74
N ASN A 10 26.84 20.99 -0.65
CA ASN A 10 26.61 20.02 0.42
C ASN A 10 25.35 19.18 0.18
N THR A 11 24.65 19.37 -0.94
CA THR A 11 23.36 18.73 -1.20
C THR A 11 23.53 17.21 -1.33
N PHE A 12 24.62 16.76 -1.96
CA PHE A 12 24.95 15.33 -2.03
C PHE A 12 25.37 14.77 -0.66
N SER A 13 26.31 15.42 0.03
CA SER A 13 26.85 14.96 1.31
C SER A 13 25.78 14.93 2.41
N THR A 14 24.85 15.87 2.42
CA THR A 14 23.73 15.93 3.38
C THR A 14 22.76 14.77 3.18
N ASN A 15 22.57 14.31 1.93
CA ASN A 15 21.61 13.25 1.57
C ASN A 15 22.28 11.90 1.31
N GLU A 16 23.60 11.79 1.53
CA GLU A 16 24.39 10.61 1.17
C GLU A 16 23.85 9.34 1.81
N MET A 17 23.46 9.40 3.08
CA MET A 17 22.89 8.26 3.80
C MET A 17 21.65 7.67 3.11
N ASP A 18 20.75 8.53 2.63
CA ASP A 18 19.52 8.07 1.99
C ASP A 18 19.80 7.62 0.55
N LEU A 19 20.64 8.34 -0.20
CA LEU A 19 21.07 7.94 -1.55
C LEU A 19 21.77 6.57 -1.54
N ASP A 20 22.71 6.37 -0.62
CA ASP A 20 23.42 5.11 -0.42
C ASP A 20 22.44 3.98 -0.03
N ARG A 21 21.47 4.26 0.84
CA ARG A 21 20.40 3.30 1.15
C ARG A 21 19.58 2.93 -0.09
N TYR A 22 19.22 3.89 -0.94
CA TYR A 22 18.46 3.63 -2.16
C TYR A 22 19.26 2.76 -3.14
N LEU A 23 20.53 3.08 -3.34
CA LEU A 23 21.42 2.38 -4.26
C LEU A 23 21.76 0.97 -3.75
N LYS A 24 22.12 0.81 -2.47
CA LYS A 24 22.47 -0.49 -1.88
C LYS A 24 21.31 -1.46 -1.80
N LYS A 25 20.09 -0.97 -1.55
CA LYS A 25 18.89 -1.81 -1.46
C LYS A 25 18.29 -2.18 -2.82
N GLY A 26 18.90 -1.72 -3.93
CA GLY A 26 18.47 -2.07 -5.28
C GLY A 26 17.09 -1.50 -5.65
N PHE A 27 16.72 -0.36 -5.07
CA PHE A 27 15.51 0.33 -5.49
C PHE A 27 15.66 0.82 -6.94
N ASP A 28 14.54 0.91 -7.66
CA ASP A 28 14.48 1.48 -9.00
C ASP A 28 14.72 3.01 -8.94
N LEU A 29 16.00 3.36 -8.89
CA LEU A 29 16.50 4.72 -8.82
C LEU A 29 17.32 5.03 -10.08
N THR A 30 17.05 6.19 -10.67
CA THR A 30 17.90 6.81 -11.68
C THR A 30 18.47 8.09 -11.08
N TYR A 31 19.80 8.18 -11.01
CA TYR A 31 20.55 9.35 -10.55
C TYR A 31 21.27 9.98 -11.74
N VAL A 32 21.05 11.28 -11.97
CA VAL A 32 21.66 12.05 -13.06
C VAL A 32 22.40 13.23 -12.47
N GLU A 33 23.68 13.34 -12.81
CA GLU A 33 24.54 14.43 -12.34
C GLU A 33 25.05 15.27 -13.53
N TYR A 34 24.82 16.57 -13.46
CA TYR A 34 25.29 17.52 -14.45
C TYR A 34 26.62 18.14 -14.05
N ARG A 35 27.68 17.80 -14.78
CA ARG A 35 29.01 18.37 -14.58
C ARG A 35 29.01 19.87 -14.85
N GLY A 36 29.64 20.63 -13.96
CA GLY A 36 29.79 22.09 -14.10
C GLY A 36 28.53 22.90 -13.82
N ARG A 37 27.41 22.26 -13.46
CA ARG A 37 26.17 22.94 -13.05
C ARG A 37 26.01 22.89 -11.52
N GLY A 38 25.48 23.96 -10.95
CA GLY A 38 25.23 24.09 -9.51
C GLY A 38 23.76 23.81 -9.16
N HIS A 39 23.24 24.51 -8.16
CA HIS A 39 21.84 24.43 -7.77
C HIS A 39 20.94 25.12 -8.80
N GLU A 40 20.17 24.35 -9.56
CA GLU A 40 19.21 24.85 -10.54
C GLU A 40 17.98 23.93 -10.64
N HIS A 41 16.97 24.35 -11.42
CA HIS A 41 15.72 23.60 -11.58
C HIS A 41 15.77 22.47 -12.62
N PHE A 42 16.84 22.38 -13.43
CA PHE A 42 17.04 21.36 -14.47
C PHE A 42 15.81 21.16 -15.39
N SER A 43 15.22 22.25 -15.90
CA SER A 43 14.03 22.19 -16.76
C SER A 43 14.23 21.30 -18.01
N ASP A 44 15.47 21.16 -18.49
CA ASP A 44 15.86 20.31 -19.61
C ASP A 44 15.56 18.80 -19.35
N GLU A 45 15.54 18.37 -18.09
CA GLU A 45 15.26 16.99 -17.68
C GLU A 45 13.77 16.68 -17.54
N LEU A 46 12.91 17.70 -17.54
CA LEU A 46 11.48 17.54 -17.27
C LEU A 46 10.82 16.51 -18.21
N LEU A 47 11.14 16.56 -19.50
CA LEU A 47 10.61 15.61 -20.49
C LEU A 47 11.07 14.16 -20.23
N LYS A 48 12.33 13.98 -19.81
CA LYS A 48 12.88 12.65 -19.48
C LYS A 48 12.30 12.11 -18.18
N ILE A 49 12.07 12.98 -17.19
CA ILE A 49 11.39 12.64 -15.95
C ILE A 49 9.96 12.17 -16.26
N PHE A 50 9.22 12.88 -17.10
CA PHE A 50 7.88 12.45 -17.49
C PHE A 50 7.87 11.13 -18.25
N ASP A 51 8.80 10.92 -19.18
CA ASP A 51 8.95 9.64 -19.87
C ASP A 51 9.34 8.50 -18.89
N TRP A 52 10.15 8.79 -17.89
CA TRP A 52 10.47 7.84 -16.83
C TRP A 52 9.25 7.52 -15.96
N ILE A 53 8.46 8.52 -15.56
CA ILE A 53 7.27 8.33 -14.72
C ILE A 53 6.15 7.62 -15.48
N SER A 54 5.94 7.90 -16.77
CA SER A 54 4.84 7.33 -17.55
C SER A 54 4.87 5.80 -17.62
N ARG A 55 6.07 5.22 -17.58
CA ARG A 55 6.30 3.76 -17.57
C ARG A 55 6.00 3.11 -16.22
N ARG A 56 5.73 3.91 -15.17
CA ARG A 56 5.54 3.45 -13.79
C ARG A 56 4.08 3.68 -13.37
N THR A 57 3.22 2.74 -13.73
CA THR A 57 1.83 2.71 -13.28
C THR A 57 1.69 1.78 -12.08
N ARG A 58 1.07 2.24 -11.00
CA ARG A 58 0.76 1.39 -9.84
C ARG A 58 -0.50 0.58 -10.14
N THR A 59 -0.43 -0.74 -9.95
CA THR A 59 -1.62 -1.60 -10.02
C THR A 59 -2.58 -1.23 -8.89
N LYS A 60 -3.85 -1.00 -9.24
CA LYS A 60 -4.93 -0.67 -8.29
C LYS A 60 -5.36 -1.87 -7.45
N PHE A 61 -5.22 -3.06 -8.00
CA PHE A 61 -5.51 -4.33 -7.34
C PHE A 61 -4.28 -5.26 -7.38
N PRO A 62 -3.23 -4.99 -6.58
CA PRO A 62 -2.07 -5.86 -6.53
C PRO A 62 -2.46 -7.24 -5.97
N LYS A 63 -1.98 -8.32 -6.59
CA LYS A 63 -2.22 -9.69 -6.11
C LYS A 63 -1.45 -10.01 -4.84
N GLU A 64 -0.39 -9.26 -4.56
CA GLU A 64 0.44 -9.41 -3.37
C GLU A 64 0.65 -8.04 -2.74
N ILE A 65 0.39 -7.96 -1.45
CA ILE A 65 0.55 -6.78 -0.62
C ILE A 65 1.58 -7.13 0.44
N ASP A 66 2.59 -6.29 0.56
CA ASP A 66 3.48 -6.24 1.72
C ASP A 66 3.55 -4.77 2.14
N ALA A 67 2.95 -4.46 3.27
CA ALA A 67 2.77 -3.10 3.75
C ALA A 67 3.19 -2.98 5.21
N VAL A 68 3.87 -1.89 5.52
CA VAL A 68 4.30 -1.54 6.87
C VAL A 68 3.85 -0.14 7.16
N SER A 69 3.17 0.06 8.30
CA SER A 69 2.77 1.39 8.75
C SER A 69 2.93 1.54 10.26
N MET A 70 3.05 2.79 10.69
CA MET A 70 2.99 3.22 12.09
C MET A 70 1.89 4.26 12.31
N ARG A 71 1.03 4.53 11.33
CA ARG A 71 0.03 5.60 11.42
C ARG A 71 -1.35 5.05 11.77
N PRO A 72 -2.05 5.59 12.78
CA PRO A 72 -3.37 5.11 13.18
C PRO A 72 -4.44 5.15 12.08
N TRP A 73 -4.35 6.10 11.14
CA TRP A 73 -5.34 6.27 10.07
C TRP A 73 -5.01 5.50 8.79
N ASP A 74 -3.85 4.85 8.69
CA ASP A 74 -3.55 3.97 7.55
C ASP A 74 -4.32 2.65 7.73
N ARG A 75 -5.62 2.68 7.43
CA ARG A 75 -6.54 1.57 7.68
C ARG A 75 -6.78 0.66 6.48
N LEU A 76 -6.65 1.20 5.27
CA LEU A 76 -6.93 0.50 4.03
C LEU A 76 -5.66 0.36 3.19
N PHE A 77 -5.27 -0.88 2.94
CA PHE A 77 -4.21 -1.24 2.01
C PHE A 77 -4.82 -1.96 0.82
N TRP A 78 -5.11 -1.20 -0.24
CA TRP A 78 -5.78 -1.63 -1.47
C TRP A 78 -7.14 -2.32 -1.21
N TRP A 79 -7.13 -3.59 -0.85
CA TRP A 79 -8.31 -4.44 -0.66
C TRP A 79 -8.34 -5.14 0.72
N ILE A 80 -7.38 -4.86 1.59
CA ILE A 80 -7.45 -5.22 3.01
C ILE A 80 -7.68 -3.97 3.83
N GLU A 81 -8.77 -3.95 4.57
CA GLU A 81 -9.04 -2.94 5.59
C GLU A 81 -8.87 -3.54 6.98
N MET A 82 -8.34 -2.75 7.90
CA MET A 82 -8.26 -3.11 9.30
C MET A 82 -8.89 -2.04 10.18
N ASP A 83 -9.51 -2.48 11.25
CA ASP A 83 -9.94 -1.61 12.33
C ASP A 83 -9.13 -1.88 13.60
N SER A 84 -8.89 -0.82 14.35
CA SER A 84 -8.18 -0.82 15.63
C SER A 84 -6.84 -1.58 15.61
N PRO A 85 -5.82 -1.09 14.87
CA PRO A 85 -4.49 -1.68 14.94
C PRO A 85 -3.91 -1.56 16.37
N PRO A 86 -3.03 -2.48 16.81
CA PRO A 86 -2.45 -2.41 18.15
C PRO A 86 -1.74 -1.08 18.41
N GLN A 87 -2.15 -0.35 19.45
CA GLN A 87 -1.62 0.99 19.76
C GLN A 87 -0.09 1.03 19.89
N ARG A 88 0.51 -0.03 20.45
CA ARG A 88 1.98 -0.18 20.58
C ARG A 88 2.76 -0.19 19.26
N THR A 89 2.07 -0.39 18.13
CA THR A 89 2.67 -0.39 16.78
C THR A 89 2.45 0.94 16.05
N MET A 90 1.75 1.88 16.67
CA MET A 90 1.33 3.15 16.09
C MET A 90 2.04 4.33 16.78
N VAL A 91 2.30 5.39 16.03
CA VAL A 91 2.96 6.62 16.46
C VAL A 91 2.17 7.81 15.89
N MET A 92 1.83 8.78 16.74
CA MET A 92 1.19 10.02 16.31
C MET A 92 2.20 10.94 15.62
N PRO A 93 1.78 11.80 14.66
CA PRO A 93 2.69 12.74 13.99
C PRO A 93 3.37 13.70 14.95
N SER A 94 2.67 14.10 16.03
CA SER A 94 3.20 14.96 17.09
C SER A 94 4.40 14.36 17.82
N ASP A 95 4.46 13.03 17.84
CA ASP A 95 5.45 12.26 18.59
C ASP A 95 6.55 11.72 17.68
N TRP A 96 6.62 12.21 16.43
CA TRP A 96 7.63 11.81 15.47
C TRP A 96 8.89 12.70 15.57
N PRO A 97 10.10 12.13 15.71
CA PRO A 97 10.41 10.71 15.85
C PRO A 97 10.14 10.19 17.28
N PRO A 98 9.69 8.94 17.44
CA PRO A 98 9.41 8.38 18.76
C PRO A 98 10.70 8.19 19.55
N THR A 99 10.61 8.29 20.89
CA THR A 99 11.74 8.06 21.81
C THR A 99 12.30 6.64 21.71
N GLN A 100 11.46 5.66 21.37
CA GLN A 100 11.85 4.29 21.06
C GLN A 100 11.11 3.81 19.81
N PHE A 101 11.86 3.33 18.81
CA PHE A 101 11.27 2.70 17.63
C PHE A 101 10.73 1.31 18.01
N GLY A 102 9.42 1.24 18.23
CA GLY A 102 8.71 -0.03 18.42
C GLY A 102 8.66 -0.87 17.14
N ARG A 103 8.15 -2.10 17.24
CA ARG A 103 7.91 -2.94 16.06
C ARG A 103 6.79 -2.29 15.22
N PRO A 104 7.07 -1.93 13.96
CA PRO A 104 6.04 -1.39 13.07
C PRO A 104 4.89 -2.39 12.87
N PHE A 105 3.71 -1.89 12.54
CA PHE A 105 2.63 -2.75 12.10
C PHE A 105 2.91 -3.26 10.69
N ALA A 106 2.86 -4.58 10.50
CA ALA A 106 3.09 -5.21 9.21
C ALA A 106 1.84 -5.98 8.77
N LEU A 107 1.52 -5.84 7.49
CA LEU A 107 0.40 -6.48 6.82
C LEU A 107 0.91 -7.15 5.55
N SER A 108 0.59 -8.43 5.40
CA SER A 108 0.89 -9.17 4.19
C SER A 108 -0.38 -9.84 3.69
N ALA A 109 -0.68 -9.71 2.40
CA ALA A 109 -1.82 -10.37 1.80
C ALA A 109 -1.50 -10.85 0.39
N LYS A 110 -2.10 -11.98 0.00
CA LYS A 110 -1.86 -12.61 -1.28
C LYS A 110 -3.11 -13.26 -1.84
N VAL A 111 -3.30 -13.08 -3.14
CA VAL A 111 -4.33 -13.73 -3.94
C VAL A 111 -3.64 -14.76 -4.83
N THR A 112 -4.04 -16.02 -4.66
CA THR A 112 -3.47 -17.16 -5.38
C THR A 112 -4.37 -17.52 -6.57
N ALA A 113 -3.80 -18.18 -7.58
CA ALA A 113 -4.50 -18.59 -8.81
C ALA A 113 -5.76 -19.45 -8.62
N LEU A 114 -5.94 -20.07 -7.43
CA LEU A 114 -7.07 -20.93 -7.09
C LEU A 114 -8.22 -20.19 -6.37
N ASN A 115 -8.46 -18.92 -6.70
CA ASN A 115 -9.46 -18.07 -6.03
C ASN A 115 -9.34 -18.16 -4.49
N ARG A 116 -8.10 -17.99 -4.00
CA ARG A 116 -7.77 -18.09 -2.59
C ARG A 116 -7.08 -16.83 -2.13
N VAL A 117 -7.64 -16.21 -1.09
CA VAL A 117 -7.09 -15.03 -0.45
C VAL A 117 -6.48 -15.44 0.89
N THR A 118 -5.23 -15.08 1.11
CA THR A 118 -4.55 -15.28 2.39
C THR A 118 -4.04 -13.94 2.88
N ALA A 119 -4.42 -13.53 4.07
CA ALA A 119 -3.93 -12.33 4.73
C ALA A 119 -3.26 -12.68 6.06
N ARG A 120 -2.25 -11.91 6.45
CA ARG A 120 -1.61 -11.92 7.76
C ARG A 120 -1.64 -10.49 8.25
N CYS A 121 -2.41 -10.28 9.31
CA CYS A 121 -2.68 -8.98 9.87
C CYS A 121 -2.80 -9.15 11.39
N GLY A 122 -2.11 -8.30 12.16
CA GLY A 122 -2.13 -8.35 13.62
C GLY A 122 -3.26 -7.53 14.26
N ALA A 123 -4.17 -6.99 13.46
CA ALA A 123 -5.34 -6.25 13.93
C ALA A 123 -6.47 -7.19 14.36
N GLU A 124 -7.33 -6.71 15.25
CA GLU A 124 -8.43 -7.52 15.77
C GLU A 124 -9.56 -7.71 14.77
N GLU A 125 -9.88 -6.66 14.02
CA GLU A 125 -10.88 -6.66 12.97
C GLU A 125 -10.21 -6.42 11.62
N VAL A 126 -10.46 -7.34 10.69
CA VAL A 126 -9.90 -7.30 9.34
C VAL A 126 -11.02 -7.59 8.37
N ARG A 127 -11.21 -6.67 7.43
CA ARG A 127 -12.16 -6.78 6.33
C ARG A 127 -11.40 -6.98 5.03
N VAL A 128 -11.83 -7.97 4.27
CA VAL A 128 -11.32 -8.28 2.94
C VAL A 128 -12.36 -7.79 1.96
N TRP A 129 -12.01 -6.75 1.22
CA TRP A 129 -12.84 -6.20 0.16
C TRP A 129 -12.57 -6.93 -1.15
N LEU A 130 -13.62 -7.30 -1.86
CA LEU A 130 -13.55 -8.16 -3.04
C LEU A 130 -14.05 -7.40 -4.26
N SER A 131 -13.30 -7.52 -5.35
CA SER A 131 -13.61 -6.95 -6.66
C SER A 131 -13.34 -8.00 -7.74
N PRO A 132 -14.04 -7.97 -8.89
CA PRO A 132 -13.80 -8.90 -10.00
C PRO A 132 -12.36 -8.90 -10.52
N GLU A 133 -11.61 -7.82 -10.26
CA GLU A 133 -10.19 -7.68 -10.61
C GLU A 133 -9.27 -8.58 -9.76
N ILE A 134 -9.73 -9.01 -8.58
CA ILE A 134 -8.97 -9.83 -7.63
C ILE A 134 -9.46 -11.27 -7.63
N VAL A 135 -10.77 -11.46 -7.63
CA VAL A 135 -11.42 -12.77 -7.45
C VAL A 135 -12.43 -13.06 -8.55
N ASP A 136 -12.63 -14.34 -8.84
CA ASP A 136 -13.70 -14.81 -9.73
C ASP A 136 -14.93 -15.17 -8.88
N PHE A 137 -15.99 -14.37 -8.96
CA PHE A 137 -17.23 -14.61 -8.21
C PHE A 137 -18.03 -15.82 -8.73
N GLN A 138 -17.71 -16.36 -9.91
CA GLN A 138 -18.35 -17.58 -10.44
C GLN A 138 -17.73 -18.86 -9.86
N ARG A 139 -16.68 -18.75 -9.05
CA ARG A 139 -15.97 -19.87 -8.43
C ARG A 139 -16.03 -19.78 -6.92
N PRO A 140 -15.99 -20.92 -6.20
CA PRO A 140 -15.86 -20.88 -4.76
C PRO A 140 -14.56 -20.17 -4.35
N LEU A 141 -14.67 -19.26 -3.39
CA LEU A 141 -13.59 -18.49 -2.81
C LEU A 141 -13.23 -19.06 -1.44
N THR A 142 -11.94 -19.12 -1.13
CA THR A 142 -11.46 -19.42 0.22
C THR A 142 -10.67 -18.23 0.76
N ILE A 143 -11.05 -17.72 1.94
CA ILE A 143 -10.37 -16.61 2.60
C ILE A 143 -9.80 -17.08 3.94
N ASN A 144 -8.49 -16.94 4.10
CA ASN A 144 -7.79 -17.24 5.34
C ASN A 144 -7.12 -15.98 5.89
N ILE A 145 -7.25 -15.77 7.20
CA ILE A 145 -6.53 -14.73 7.94
C ILE A 145 -5.66 -15.42 9.00
N GLY A 146 -4.34 -15.31 8.83
CA GLY A 146 -3.37 -16.07 9.63
C GLY A 146 -3.58 -17.57 9.43
N THR A 147 -3.89 -18.27 10.51
CA THR A 147 -4.21 -19.71 10.52
C THR A 147 -5.71 -19.99 10.44
N ARG A 148 -6.56 -18.97 10.56
CA ARG A 148 -8.02 -19.13 10.61
C ARG A 148 -8.62 -18.96 9.22
N ARG A 149 -9.46 -19.92 8.81
CA ARG A 149 -10.35 -19.78 7.65
C ARG A 149 -11.58 -18.98 8.08
N ILE A 150 -11.81 -17.85 7.43
CA ILE A 150 -12.95 -16.97 7.73
C ILE A 150 -14.11 -17.19 6.75
N HIS A 151 -13.83 -17.68 5.54
CA HIS A 151 -14.85 -17.98 4.55
C HIS A 151 -14.41 -19.13 3.62
N GLN A 152 -15.38 -19.95 3.21
CA GLN A 152 -15.24 -20.93 2.14
C GLN A 152 -16.59 -21.16 1.48
N GLY A 153 -16.67 -20.95 0.17
CA GLY A 153 -17.89 -21.14 -0.59
C GLY A 153 -18.02 -20.08 -1.68
N GLU A 154 -19.21 -19.96 -2.23
CA GLU A 154 -19.53 -18.91 -3.18
C GLU A 154 -19.84 -17.60 -2.44
N ILE A 155 -19.47 -16.48 -3.06
CA ILE A 155 -19.83 -15.14 -2.60
C ILE A 155 -20.57 -14.46 -3.73
N SER A 156 -21.81 -14.04 -3.48
CA SER A 156 -22.54 -13.20 -4.43
C SER A 156 -22.12 -11.74 -4.25
N PRO A 157 -21.81 -11.02 -5.33
CA PRO A 157 -21.69 -9.58 -5.29
C PRO A 157 -22.97 -8.92 -4.76
N ASP A 158 -22.81 -7.84 -3.99
CA ASP A 158 -23.89 -7.09 -3.35
C ASP A 158 -23.83 -5.60 -3.76
N ILE A 159 -24.96 -5.09 -4.24
CA ILE A 159 -25.10 -3.71 -4.70
C ILE A 159 -25.03 -2.75 -3.53
N ASP A 160 -25.59 -3.10 -2.37
CA ASP A 160 -25.58 -2.22 -1.19
C ASP A 160 -24.14 -2.01 -0.70
N THR A 161 -23.35 -3.09 -0.65
CA THR A 161 -21.91 -3.03 -0.38
C THR A 161 -21.17 -2.12 -1.38
N LEU A 162 -21.49 -2.22 -2.67
CA LEU A 162 -20.88 -1.40 -3.71
C LEU A 162 -21.22 0.08 -3.55
N LEU A 163 -22.49 0.40 -3.30
CA LEU A 163 -22.93 1.78 -3.11
C LEU A 163 -22.35 2.40 -1.83
N GLU A 164 -22.20 1.62 -0.77
CA GLU A 164 -21.58 2.06 0.48
C GLU A 164 -20.06 2.31 0.32
N ASP A 165 -19.37 1.48 -0.45
CA ASP A 165 -17.96 1.71 -0.81
C ASP A 165 -17.80 2.99 -1.65
N LEU A 166 -18.66 3.19 -2.65
CA LEU A 166 -18.68 4.43 -3.45
C LEU A 166 -18.95 5.67 -2.59
N ARG A 167 -19.91 5.58 -1.66
CA ARG A 167 -20.27 6.69 -0.76
C ARG A 167 -19.13 7.05 0.19
N SER A 168 -18.41 6.05 0.69
CA SER A 168 -17.36 6.24 1.71
C SER A 168 -16.01 6.62 1.11
N ARG A 169 -15.63 6.06 -0.04
CA ARG A 169 -14.30 6.22 -0.65
C ARG A 169 -14.29 7.12 -1.88
N CYS A 170 -15.43 7.34 -2.51
CA CYS A 170 -15.58 8.16 -3.72
C CYS A 170 -14.69 7.71 -4.91
N ASP A 171 -14.31 6.43 -5.01
CA ASP A 171 -13.60 5.86 -6.17
C ASP A 171 -14.59 5.20 -7.14
N TYR A 172 -15.02 5.95 -8.14
CA TYR A 172 -15.98 5.48 -9.16
C TYR A 172 -15.40 4.44 -10.13
N GLN A 173 -14.08 4.30 -10.21
CA GLN A 173 -13.44 3.44 -11.19
C GLN A 173 -13.13 2.05 -10.62
N HIS A 174 -12.96 1.94 -9.30
CA HIS A 174 -12.48 0.71 -8.66
C HIS A 174 -13.36 0.30 -7.46
N PRO A 175 -14.69 0.17 -7.61
CA PRO A 175 -15.55 -0.18 -6.51
C PRO A 175 -15.34 -1.63 -6.05
N PHE A 176 -15.61 -1.87 -4.77
CA PHE A 176 -15.71 -3.21 -4.21
C PHE A 176 -17.15 -3.73 -4.23
N TRP A 177 -17.30 -5.03 -4.47
CA TRP A 177 -18.59 -5.66 -4.73
C TRP A 177 -19.03 -6.59 -3.60
N ALA A 178 -18.11 -7.01 -2.74
CA ALA A 178 -18.41 -7.80 -1.56
C ALA A 178 -17.36 -7.53 -0.49
N VAL A 179 -17.73 -7.75 0.77
CA VAL A 179 -16.82 -7.63 1.91
C VAL A 179 -16.95 -8.84 2.81
N VAL A 180 -15.82 -9.36 3.29
CA VAL A 180 -15.79 -10.45 4.26
C VAL A 180 -14.99 -10.01 5.47
N THR A 181 -15.58 -10.12 6.65
CA THR A 181 -14.94 -9.75 7.92
C THR A 181 -14.64 -10.97 8.79
N ASN A 182 -13.57 -10.90 9.59
CA ASN A 182 -13.23 -11.94 10.58
C ASN A 182 -14.08 -11.85 11.87
N LYS A 183 -14.64 -10.68 12.14
CA LYS A 183 -15.60 -10.40 13.21
C LYS A 183 -16.84 -9.79 12.55
N PRO A 184 -17.91 -10.56 12.32
CA PRO A 184 -19.17 -9.96 11.88
C PRO A 184 -19.60 -8.92 12.93
N SER A 185 -19.97 -7.72 12.48
CA SER A 185 -20.63 -6.75 13.37
C SER A 185 -21.85 -7.44 13.99
N PRO A 186 -22.12 -7.24 15.29
CA PRO A 186 -23.35 -7.75 15.87
C PRO A 186 -24.51 -7.14 15.08
N SER A 187 -25.30 -8.00 14.44
CA SER A 187 -26.57 -7.64 13.79
C SER A 187 -27.38 -6.77 14.76
N GLN A 188 -27.63 -5.52 14.37
CA GLN A 188 -28.67 -4.69 15.01
C GLN A 188 -30.04 -5.23 14.64
#